data_AF-A0A2V8XNT8-F1
#
_entry.id   AF-A0A2V8XNT8-F1
#
_cell.length_a   1.000
_cell.length_b   1.000
_cell.length_c   1.000
_cell.angle_alpha   90.00
_cell.angle_beta   90.00
_cell.angle_gamma   90.00
#
_symmetry.space_group_name_H-M   'P 1'
#
loop_
_entity.id
_entity.type
_entity.pdbx_description
1 polymer ?
#
loop_
_entity_poly.entity_id
_entity_poly.type
_entity_poly.pdbx_seq_one_letter_code
_entity_poly.pdbx_strand_id
1 'polypeptide(L)'
;MSCSRMENKILGYVDGRLKEGERLEVEKHLATCAACRVRVNEFRAVRGLLDELPVIEPSSAFDLRVHARVAAEPVKQSWWAWFTPSPRVAFAASLLLLATVWIGTHSSNNPPQIAQDDIPVLENYDVLSSFDPLTELPPPVQADEATQQNQQM
;
A
#
# COMPACT_ATOMS: atom_id res chain seq x y z
N MET A 1 -39.71 9.70 -0.76
CA MET A 1 -38.87 10.54 -1.65
C MET A 1 -39.78 11.15 -2.71
N SER A 2 -39.69 12.45 -2.95
CA SER A 2 -40.58 13.15 -3.89
C SER A 2 -40.33 12.70 -5.34
N CYS A 3 -41.41 12.57 -6.11
CA CYS A 3 -41.32 12.15 -7.52
C CYS A 3 -40.50 13.12 -8.37
N SER A 4 -40.60 14.43 -8.11
CA SER A 4 -39.83 15.47 -8.81
C SER A 4 -38.31 15.29 -8.69
N ARG A 5 -37.80 14.89 -7.51
CA ARG A 5 -36.36 14.62 -7.34
C ARG A 5 -35.94 13.40 -8.16
N MET A 6 -36.80 12.41 -8.28
CA MET A 6 -36.52 11.17 -8.99
C MET A 6 -36.57 11.35 -10.50
N GLU A 7 -37.45 12.22 -11.00
CA GLU A 7 -37.57 12.56 -12.43
C GLU A 7 -36.23 13.00 -13.03
N ASN A 8 -35.47 13.85 -12.32
CA ASN A 8 -34.12 14.28 -12.73
C ASN A 8 -33.07 13.15 -12.75
N LYS A 9 -33.35 12.02 -12.10
CA LYS A 9 -32.45 10.86 -12.04
C LYS A 9 -32.84 9.72 -12.98
N ILE A 10 -34.02 9.79 -13.62
CA ILE A 10 -34.55 8.68 -14.44
C ILE A 10 -33.62 8.36 -15.61
N LEU A 11 -33.19 9.36 -16.39
CA LEU A 11 -32.31 9.15 -17.54
C LEU A 11 -30.96 8.55 -17.11
N GLY A 12 -30.34 9.13 -16.07
CA GLY A 12 -29.10 8.58 -15.52
C GLY A 12 -29.26 7.14 -15.01
N TYR A 13 -30.43 6.80 -14.46
CA TYR A 13 -30.74 5.44 -14.01
C TYR A 13 -30.91 4.47 -15.19
N VAL A 14 -31.65 4.88 -16.23
CA VAL A 14 -31.87 4.06 -17.44
C VAL A 14 -30.57 3.84 -18.21
N ASP A 15 -29.71 4.86 -18.30
CA ASP A 15 -28.42 4.79 -18.99
C ASP A 15 -27.30 4.13 -18.16
N GLY A 16 -27.57 3.75 -16.89
CA GLY A 16 -26.56 3.15 -16.00
C GLY A 16 -25.44 4.11 -15.57
N ARG A 17 -25.70 5.43 -15.59
CA ARG A 17 -24.70 6.49 -15.32
C ARG A 17 -24.73 7.02 -13.89
N LEU A 18 -25.67 6.56 -13.06
CA LEU A 18 -25.75 6.96 -11.65
C LEU A 18 -24.67 6.29 -10.81
N LYS A 19 -24.21 7.01 -9.77
CA LYS A 19 -23.41 6.40 -8.71
C LYS A 19 -24.24 5.38 -7.94
N GLU A 20 -23.58 4.41 -7.31
CA GLU A 20 -24.26 3.32 -6.61
C GLU A 20 -25.29 3.81 -5.57
N GLY A 21 -24.93 4.80 -4.75
CA GLY A 21 -25.86 5.37 -3.77
C GLY A 21 -27.10 6.00 -4.41
N GLU A 22 -26.95 6.68 -5.55
CA GLU A 22 -28.07 7.31 -6.25
C GLU A 22 -28.96 6.27 -6.94
N ARG A 23 -28.36 5.19 -7.46
CA ARG A 23 -29.10 4.06 -8.03
C ARG A 23 -29.99 3.42 -6.97
N LEU A 24 -29.44 3.16 -5.77
CA LEU A 24 -30.20 2.59 -4.65
C LEU A 24 -31.33 3.51 -4.18
N GLU A 25 -31.11 4.83 -4.15
CA GLU A 25 -32.18 5.80 -3.85
C GLU A 25 -33.34 5.67 -4.85
N VAL A 26 -33.04 5.59 -6.15
CA VAL A 26 -34.04 5.44 -7.21
C VAL A 26 -34.77 4.11 -7.07
N GLU A 27 -34.06 2.99 -6.87
CA GLU A 27 -34.65 1.66 -6.72
C GLU A 27 -35.61 1.58 -5.52
N LYS A 28 -35.22 2.15 -4.38
CA LYS A 28 -36.09 2.26 -3.21
C LYS A 28 -37.37 3.04 -3.51
N HIS A 29 -37.27 4.09 -4.33
CA HIS A 29 -38.45 4.85 -4.74
C HIS A 29 -39.33 4.06 -5.72
N LEU A 30 -38.74 3.38 -6.71
CA LEU A 30 -39.47 2.57 -7.69
C LEU A 30 -40.22 1.39 -7.04
N ALA A 31 -39.73 0.88 -5.91
CA ALA A 31 -40.44 -0.14 -5.13
C ALA A 31 -41.82 0.35 -4.63
N THR A 32 -41.95 1.65 -4.35
CA THR A 32 -43.14 2.24 -3.70
C THR A 32 -43.96 3.15 -4.61
N CYS A 33 -43.40 3.66 -5.71
CA CYS A 33 -44.05 4.64 -6.58
C CYS A 33 -44.35 4.06 -7.97
N ALA A 34 -45.64 3.78 -8.26
CA ALA A 34 -46.07 3.28 -9.56
C ALA A 34 -45.86 4.29 -10.71
N ALA A 35 -46.09 5.59 -10.46
CA ALA A 35 -45.92 6.63 -11.49
C ALA A 35 -44.47 6.71 -11.99
N CYS A 36 -43.48 6.66 -11.10
CA CYS A 36 -42.08 6.66 -11.49
C CYS A 36 -41.66 5.36 -12.19
N ARG A 37 -42.26 4.20 -11.84
CA ARG A 37 -42.06 2.96 -12.60
C ARG A 37 -42.52 3.09 -14.04
N VAL A 38 -43.69 3.69 -14.28
CA VAL A 38 -44.20 3.93 -15.63
C VAL A 38 -43.22 4.80 -16.41
N ARG A 39 -42.79 5.94 -15.85
CA ARG A 39 -41.82 6.83 -16.51
C ARG A 39 -40.50 6.14 -16.85
N VAL A 40 -39.94 5.35 -15.92
CA VAL A 40 -38.71 4.57 -16.20
C VAL A 40 -38.92 3.60 -17.37
N ASN A 41 -40.07 2.92 -17.42
CA ASN A 41 -40.37 1.98 -18.50
C ASN A 41 -40.57 2.68 -19.85
N GLU A 42 -41.18 3.87 -19.88
CA GLU A 42 -41.29 4.69 -21.09
C GLU A 42 -39.90 5.03 -21.66
N PHE A 43 -38.97 5.50 -20.81
CA PHE A 43 -37.60 5.78 -21.25
C PHE A 43 -36.84 4.52 -21.68
N ARG A 44 -37.06 3.37 -21.04
CA ARG A 44 -36.50 2.09 -21.49
C ARG A 44 -37.05 1.67 -22.85
N ALA A 45 -38.32 1.89 -23.11
CA ALA A 45 -38.92 1.60 -24.41
C ALA A 45 -38.32 2.50 -25.50
N VAL A 46 -38.17 3.80 -25.24
CA VAL A 46 -37.46 4.72 -26.15
C VAL A 46 -36.02 4.27 -26.40
N ARG A 47 -35.31 3.84 -25.35
CA ARG A 47 -33.95 3.31 -25.48
C ARG A 47 -33.91 2.05 -26.37
N GLY A 48 -34.85 1.13 -26.19
CA GLY A 48 -34.98 -0.05 -27.05
C GLY A 48 -35.16 0.30 -28.53
N LEU A 49 -36.01 1.30 -28.84
CA LEU A 49 -36.16 1.80 -30.21
C LEU A 49 -34.88 2.45 -30.76
N LEU A 50 -34.09 3.09 -29.89
CA LEU A 50 -32.80 3.67 -30.28
C LEU A 50 -31.75 2.58 -30.58
N ASP A 51 -31.79 1.47 -29.84
CA ASP A 51 -30.88 0.35 -30.04
C ASP A 51 -31.17 -0.43 -31.35
N GLU A 52 -32.36 -0.26 -31.94
CA GLU A 52 -32.74 -0.82 -33.25
C GLU A 52 -32.14 -0.05 -34.45
N LEU A 53 -31.60 1.15 -34.23
CA LEU A 53 -30.99 1.91 -35.33
C LEU A 53 -29.76 1.18 -35.89
N PRO A 54 -29.53 1.27 -37.21
CA PRO A 54 -28.35 0.67 -37.82
C PRO A 54 -27.08 1.29 -37.24
N VAL A 55 -26.12 0.44 -36.89
CA VAL A 55 -24.80 0.87 -36.45
C VAL A 55 -24.09 1.50 -37.65
N ILE A 56 -23.72 2.78 -37.52
CA ILE A 56 -22.94 3.49 -38.53
C ILE A 56 -21.47 3.24 -38.24
N GLU A 57 -20.77 2.58 -39.17
CA GLU A 57 -19.32 2.41 -39.06
C GLU A 57 -18.60 3.77 -39.21
N PRO A 58 -17.63 4.09 -38.33
CA PRO A 58 -16.83 5.29 -38.49
C PRO A 58 -15.92 5.19 -39.73
N SER A 59 -15.62 6.33 -40.35
CA SER A 59 -14.62 6.36 -41.45
C SER A 59 -13.25 5.91 -40.94
N SER A 60 -12.48 5.22 -41.79
CA SER A 60 -11.10 4.79 -41.46
C SER A 60 -10.21 5.96 -41.01
N ALA A 61 -10.38 7.14 -41.61
CA ALA A 61 -9.64 8.34 -41.22
C ALA A 61 -9.99 8.82 -39.80
N PHE A 62 -11.24 8.68 -39.37
CA PHE A 62 -11.66 8.99 -37.99
C PHE A 62 -11.08 7.97 -37.02
N ASP A 63 -11.20 6.68 -37.35
CA ASP A 63 -10.72 5.57 -36.53
C ASP A 63 -9.22 5.69 -36.23
N LEU A 64 -8.41 5.96 -37.26
CA LEU A 64 -6.97 6.21 -37.13
C LEU A 64 -6.66 7.39 -36.20
N ARG A 65 -7.42 8.50 -36.28
CA ARG A 65 -7.22 9.67 -35.41
C ARG A 65 -7.57 9.36 -33.96
N VAL A 66 -8.63 8.61 -33.72
CA VAL A 66 -9.03 8.19 -32.36
C VAL A 66 -7.95 7.28 -31.77
N HIS A 67 -7.51 6.27 -32.51
CA HIS A 67 -6.46 5.37 -32.06
C HIS A 67 -5.14 6.11 -31.78
N ALA A 68 -4.74 7.05 -32.65
CA ALA A 68 -3.57 7.87 -32.41
C ALA A 68 -3.71 8.73 -31.14
N ARG A 69 -4.90 9.29 -30.88
CA ARG A 69 -5.17 10.10 -29.67
C ARG A 69 -5.10 9.25 -28.40
N VAL A 70 -5.69 8.06 -28.42
CA VAL A 70 -5.68 7.12 -27.29
C VAL A 70 -4.27 6.62 -27.02
N ALA A 71 -3.50 6.29 -28.05
CA ALA A 71 -2.11 5.87 -27.91
C ALA A 71 -1.18 6.99 -27.39
N ALA A 72 -1.54 8.26 -27.65
CA ALA A 72 -0.80 9.42 -27.17
C ALA A 72 -1.18 9.83 -25.74
N GLU A 73 -2.24 9.27 -25.14
CA GLU A 73 -2.54 9.53 -23.74
C GLU A 73 -1.45 8.93 -22.86
N PRO A 74 -0.82 9.73 -21.97
CA PRO A 74 0.19 9.20 -21.07
C PRO A 74 -0.47 8.16 -20.18
N VAL A 75 -0.06 6.90 -20.35
CA VAL A 75 -0.46 5.82 -19.46
C VAL A 75 -0.13 6.28 -18.05
N LYS A 76 -1.15 6.41 -17.18
CA LYS A 76 -0.96 6.81 -15.79
C LYS A 76 0.07 5.87 -15.19
N GLN A 77 1.30 6.35 -15.04
CA GLN A 77 2.33 5.54 -14.44
C GLN A 77 1.91 5.32 -12.99
N SER A 78 1.53 4.08 -12.71
CA SER A 78 1.24 3.65 -11.35
C SER A 78 2.47 3.97 -10.53
N TRP A 79 2.30 4.60 -9.37
CA TRP A 79 3.40 4.84 -8.43
C TRP A 79 4.15 3.54 -8.06
N TRP A 80 3.49 2.37 -8.20
CA TRP A 80 4.10 1.04 -8.09
C TRP A 80 5.06 0.65 -9.21
N ALA A 81 4.99 1.31 -10.38
CA ALA A 81 5.93 1.10 -11.47
C ALA A 81 7.36 1.50 -11.08
N TRP A 82 7.51 2.45 -10.14
CA TRP A 82 8.81 2.77 -9.56
C TRP A 82 9.41 1.62 -8.73
N PHE A 83 8.56 0.77 -8.15
CA PHE A 83 8.97 -0.40 -7.37
C PHE A 83 9.15 -1.67 -8.20
N THR A 84 8.96 -1.62 -9.53
CA THR A 84 9.18 -2.79 -10.39
C THR A 84 10.63 -2.77 -10.88
N PRO A 85 11.57 -3.53 -10.27
CA PRO A 85 12.95 -3.54 -10.73
C PRO A 85 13.00 -4.08 -12.16
N SER A 86 13.78 -3.44 -13.03
CA SER A 86 14.05 -3.98 -14.36
C SER A 86 14.59 -5.42 -14.23
N PRO A 87 14.34 -6.32 -15.21
CA PRO A 87 14.77 -7.72 -15.13
C PRO A 87 16.28 -7.89 -14.89
N ARG A 88 17.09 -6.90 -15.30
CA ARG A 88 18.54 -6.86 -15.04
C ARG A 88 18.87 -6.62 -13.57
N VAL A 89 18.13 -5.75 -12.89
CA VAL A 89 18.33 -5.45 -11.47
C VAL A 89 17.91 -6.64 -10.61
N ALA A 90 16.82 -7.32 -10.97
CA ALA A 90 16.39 -8.54 -10.29
C ALA A 90 17.46 -9.65 -10.37
N PHE A 91 18.06 -9.85 -11.54
CA PHE A 91 19.10 -10.86 -11.75
C PHE A 91 20.40 -10.55 -11.00
N ALA A 92 20.83 -9.29 -10.99
CA ALA A 92 22.00 -8.86 -10.22
C ALA A 92 21.77 -9.03 -8.71
N ALA A 93 20.60 -8.64 -8.19
CA ALA A 93 20.24 -8.82 -6.79
C ALA A 93 20.19 -10.30 -6.38
N SER A 94 19.64 -11.18 -7.22
CA SER A 94 19.63 -12.62 -6.94
C SER A 94 21.03 -13.23 -6.93
N LEU A 95 21.91 -12.82 -7.84
CA LEU A 95 23.31 -13.29 -7.85
C LEU A 95 24.07 -12.84 -6.60
N LEU A 96 23.87 -11.59 -6.18
CA LEU A 96 24.46 -11.07 -4.94
C LEU A 96 23.96 -11.83 -3.71
N LEU A 97 22.66 -12.12 -3.61
CA LEU A 97 22.10 -12.93 -2.52
C LEU A 97 22.64 -14.35 -2.52
N LEU A 98 22.79 -14.98 -3.69
CA LEU A 98 23.40 -16.31 -3.79
C LEU A 98 24.87 -16.29 -3.37
N ALA A 99 25.62 -15.26 -3.76
CA ALA A 99 27.02 -15.10 -3.38
C ALA A 99 27.19 -14.87 -1.87
N THR A 100 26.34 -14.04 -1.24
CA THR A 100 26.40 -13.81 0.21
C THR A 100 26.05 -15.06 1.01
N VAL A 101 25.03 -15.81 0.60
CA VAL A 101 24.66 -17.09 1.22
C VAL A 101 25.79 -18.11 1.03
N TRP A 102 26.36 -18.21 -0.18
CA TRP A 102 27.48 -19.09 -0.47
C TRP A 102 28.69 -18.81 0.44
N ILE A 103 29.09 -17.54 0.56
CA ILE A 103 30.21 -17.12 1.41
C ILE A 103 29.94 -17.43 2.89
N GLY A 104 28.73 -17.18 3.38
CA GLY A 104 28.35 -17.47 4.77
C GLY A 104 28.43 -18.98 5.08
N THR A 105 27.88 -19.81 4.21
CA THR A 105 27.92 -21.28 4.38
C THR A 105 29.34 -21.84 4.23
N HIS A 106 30.14 -21.33 3.31
CA HIS A 106 31.51 -21.80 3.08
C HIS A 106 32.47 -21.35 4.20
N SER A 107 32.24 -20.19 4.82
CA SER A 107 33.02 -19.74 5.98
C SER A 107 32.73 -20.57 7.24
N SER A 108 31.51 -21.08 7.41
CA SER A 108 31.19 -21.97 8.53
C SER A 108 31.85 -23.35 8.41
N ASN A 109 32.12 -23.82 7.19
CA ASN A 109 32.75 -25.13 6.95
C ASN A 109 34.28 -25.10 7.10
N ASN A 110 34.89 -23.93 7.11
CA ASN A 110 36.31 -23.73 7.41
C ASN A 110 36.43 -22.90 8.69
N PRO A 111 36.24 -23.48 9.89
CA PRO A 111 36.64 -22.79 11.11
C PRO A 111 38.13 -22.43 10.98
N PRO A 112 38.54 -21.17 11.25
CA PRO A 112 39.95 -20.81 11.22
C PRO A 112 40.70 -21.73 12.17
N GLN A 113 41.57 -22.58 11.62
CA GLN A 113 42.48 -23.38 12.41
C GLN A 113 43.51 -22.42 13.00
N ILE A 114 43.21 -21.86 14.17
CA ILE A 114 44.22 -21.15 14.95
C ILE A 114 45.23 -22.23 15.37
N ALA A 115 46.41 -22.19 14.76
CA ALA A 115 47.52 -23.02 15.16
C ALA A 115 47.79 -22.76 16.65
N GLN A 116 47.73 -23.82 17.46
CA GLN A 116 47.81 -23.74 18.92
C GLN A 116 49.16 -23.19 19.43
N ASP A 117 50.13 -23.01 18.55
CA ASP A 117 51.45 -22.45 18.81
C ASP A 117 51.44 -20.90 18.96
N ASP A 118 50.38 -20.21 18.52
CA ASP A 118 50.30 -18.74 18.49
C ASP A 118 49.38 -18.14 19.57
N ILE A 119 49.22 -18.82 20.71
CA ILE A 119 48.60 -18.20 21.90
C ILE A 119 49.73 -17.68 22.79
N PRO A 120 50.09 -16.38 22.72
CA PRO A 120 51.06 -15.82 23.65
C PRO A 120 50.53 -16.01 25.08
N VAL A 121 51.34 -16.68 25.89
CA VAL A 121 51.15 -16.93 27.32
C VAL A 121 50.62 -15.66 27.98
N LEU A 122 49.46 -15.79 28.62
CA LEU A 122 48.81 -14.73 29.38
C LEU A 122 49.62 -14.47 30.67
N GLU A 123 50.77 -13.80 30.55
CA GLU A 123 51.73 -13.57 31.66
C GLU A 123 51.17 -12.66 32.79
N ASN A 124 49.95 -12.12 32.65
CA ASN A 124 49.37 -11.18 33.61
C ASN A 124 47.95 -11.56 34.07
N TYR A 125 47.72 -12.84 34.39
CA TYR A 125 46.49 -13.23 35.11
C TYR A 125 46.48 -12.70 36.56
N ASP A 126 47.65 -12.51 37.17
CA ASP A 126 47.79 -11.98 38.54
C ASP A 126 47.41 -10.50 38.69
N VAL A 127 47.36 -9.74 37.59
CA VAL A 127 46.96 -8.32 37.63
C VAL A 127 45.43 -8.17 37.66
N LEU A 128 44.68 -9.17 37.18
CA LEU A 128 43.21 -9.15 37.17
C LEU A 128 42.60 -9.71 38.45
N SER A 129 43.37 -10.42 39.28
CA SER A 129 42.90 -11.01 40.54
C SER A 129 43.10 -10.11 41.76
N SER A 130 43.80 -8.98 41.63
CA SER A 130 43.88 -7.99 42.71
C SER A 130 42.62 -7.11 42.72
N PHE A 131 41.60 -7.58 43.45
CA PHE A 131 40.37 -6.83 43.74
C PHE A 131 40.54 -5.75 44.83
N ASP A 132 41.77 -5.50 45.28
CA ASP A 132 42.12 -4.45 46.27
C ASP A 132 41.48 -3.08 46.00
N PRO A 133 41.48 -2.52 44.77
CA PRO A 133 40.96 -1.17 44.53
C PRO A 133 39.43 -1.06 44.61
N LEU A 134 38.68 -2.17 44.69
CA LEU A 134 37.20 -2.14 44.81
C LEU A 134 36.72 -2.05 46.26
N THR A 135 37.61 -2.27 47.23
CA THR A 135 37.25 -2.20 48.66
C THR A 135 37.22 -0.75 49.17
N GLU A 136 37.84 0.20 48.45
CA GLU A 136 37.92 1.62 48.84
C GLU A 136 36.77 2.48 48.29
N LEU A 137 35.74 1.89 47.68
CA LEU A 137 34.58 2.64 47.22
C LEU A 137 33.71 3.10 48.41
N PRO A 138 33.45 4.41 48.57
CA PRO A 138 32.55 4.91 49.60
C PRO A 138 31.13 4.37 49.39
N PRO A 139 30.38 4.06 50.47
CA PRO A 139 29.05 3.47 50.35
C PRO A 139 28.08 4.40 49.61
N PRO A 140 27.15 3.84 48.80
CA PRO A 140 26.19 4.62 48.04
C PRO A 140 25.26 5.43 48.98
N VAL A 141 25.08 6.70 48.64
CA VAL A 141 24.22 7.67 49.34
C VAL A 141 22.77 7.17 49.30
N GLN A 142 22.18 6.92 50.46
CA GLN A 142 20.78 6.55 50.62
C GLN A 142 19.90 7.77 50.30
N ALA A 143 19.07 7.65 49.27
CA ALA A 143 18.00 8.59 49.00
C ALA A 143 16.79 8.18 49.84
N ASP A 144 16.45 8.97 50.87
CA ASP A 144 15.09 9.02 51.41
C ASP A 144 14.84 10.35 52.16
N GLU A 145 13.70 10.95 51.82
CA GLU A 145 12.81 11.82 52.60
C GLU A 145 13.34 13.10 53.27
N ALA A 146 12.94 14.26 52.72
CA ALA A 146 12.13 15.28 53.45
C ALA A 146 12.12 16.63 52.72
N THR A 147 10.98 17.02 52.14
CA THR A 147 10.51 18.42 52.24
C THR A 147 9.00 18.49 52.04
N GLN A 148 8.26 18.38 53.15
CA GLN A 148 6.99 19.08 53.31
C GLN A 148 7.28 20.59 53.46
N GLN A 149 6.28 21.42 53.15
CA GLN A 149 6.18 22.88 53.42
C GLN A 149 6.47 23.82 52.23
N ASN A 150 5.43 24.06 51.44
CA ASN A 150 5.05 25.42 51.05
C ASN A 150 3.51 25.49 51.13
N GLN A 151 2.97 26.07 52.22
CA GLN A 151 2.44 27.45 52.28
C GLN A 151 1.16 27.60 51.45
N GLN A 152 -0.05 27.51 52.05
CA GLN A 152 -0.77 28.62 52.68
C GLN A 152 -0.73 29.93 51.85
N MET A 153 -1.64 30.02 50.87
CA MET A 153 -2.67 31.06 50.76
C MET A 153 -3.77 30.58 49.81
#